data_AF-A0A7C7H6S4-F1
#
_entry.id   AF-A0A7C7H6S4-F1
#
_cell.length_a   1.000
_cell.length_b   1.000
_cell.length_c   1.000
_cell.angle_alpha   90.00
_cell.angle_beta   90.00
_cell.angle_gamma   90.00
#
_symmetry.space_group_name_H-M   'P 1'
#
loop_
_entity.id
_entity.type
_entity.pdbx_description
1 polymer ?
#
loop_
_entity_poly.entity_id
_entity_poly.type
_entity_poly.pdbx_seq_one_letter_code
_entity_poly.pdbx_strand_id
1 'polypeptide(L)'
;MNLGLIDAFYCAAQRAEGAGDYDSALNLLRFLIEREPENAVFLLATARIYWTQQNATQAQNYLARVAVTHRDWRGHLLQAKLDITAQRFTQARTALKMASRDRDGIRSIELLSQYVDSQISTVTNDTTTL
;
A
#
# COMPACT_ATOMS: atom_id res chain seq x y z
N MET A 1 23.02 -6.62 -17.77
CA MET A 1 22.18 -6.28 -16.61
C MET A 1 22.62 -7.19 -15.47
N ASN A 2 23.18 -6.65 -14.38
CA ASN A 2 23.76 -7.46 -13.30
C ASN A 2 22.72 -7.66 -12.19
N LEU A 3 21.91 -8.72 -12.31
CA LEU A 3 20.81 -9.02 -11.37
C LEU A 3 21.28 -9.06 -9.91
N GLY A 4 22.49 -9.56 -9.65
CA GLY A 4 23.03 -9.66 -8.28
C GLY A 4 23.22 -8.31 -7.58
N LEU A 5 23.43 -7.22 -8.33
CA LEU A 5 23.55 -5.89 -7.74
C LEU A 5 22.18 -5.35 -7.30
N ILE A 6 21.15 -5.50 -8.15
CA ILE A 6 19.77 -5.09 -7.83
C ILE A 6 19.27 -5.80 -6.57
N ASP A 7 19.48 -7.11 -6.49
CA ASP A 7 19.08 -7.90 -5.33
C ASP A 7 19.80 -7.44 -4.04
N ALA A 8 21.10 -7.14 -4.12
CA ALA A 8 21.87 -6.65 -2.98
C ALA A 8 21.35 -5.30 -2.45
N PHE A 9 21.07 -4.36 -3.36
CA PHE A 9 20.49 -3.06 -3.00
C PHE A 9 19.08 -3.21 -2.41
N TYR A 10 18.25 -4.10 -2.96
CA TYR A 10 16.91 -4.32 -2.44
C TYR A 10 16.93 -4.98 -1.05
N CYS A 11 17.77 -6.00 -0.83
CA CYS A 11 17.95 -6.59 0.49
C CYS A 11 18.49 -5.58 1.51
N ALA A 12 19.39 -4.68 1.10
CA ALA A 12 19.86 -3.60 1.96
C ALA A 12 18.74 -2.62 2.32
N ALA A 13 17.89 -2.25 1.35
CA ALA A 13 16.73 -1.39 1.58
C ALA A 13 15.74 -2.03 2.57
N GLN A 14 15.47 -3.33 2.42
CA GLN A 14 14.61 -4.08 3.34
C GLN A 14 15.17 -4.14 4.76
N ARG A 15 16.49 -4.31 4.91
CA ARG A 15 17.13 -4.28 6.24
C ARG A 15 17.04 -2.89 6.88
N ALA A 16 17.30 -1.84 6.11
CA ALA A 16 17.17 -0.46 6.58
C ALA A 16 15.72 -0.14 7.00
N GLU A 17 14.73 -0.53 6.18
CA GLU A 17 13.30 -0.41 6.51
C GLU A 17 12.97 -1.16 7.82
N GLY A 18 13.42 -2.41 7.96
CA GLY A 18 13.20 -3.21 9.17
C GLY A 18 13.87 -2.63 10.42
N ALA A 19 14.95 -1.87 10.26
CA ALA A 19 15.62 -1.15 11.34
C ALA A 19 14.96 0.21 11.67
N GLY A 20 13.95 0.62 10.90
CA GLY A 20 13.33 1.96 11.02
C GLY A 20 14.17 3.09 10.41
N ASP A 21 15.29 2.78 9.75
CA ASP A 21 16.08 3.74 8.98
C ASP A 21 15.45 3.96 7.61
N TYR A 22 14.34 4.68 7.62
CA TYR A 22 13.55 4.95 6.42
C TYR A 22 14.29 5.81 5.40
N ASP A 23 15.17 6.71 5.83
CA ASP A 23 15.92 7.58 4.94
C ASP A 23 16.93 6.76 4.11
N SER A 24 17.68 5.86 4.74
CA SER A 24 18.55 4.94 4.01
C SER A 24 17.77 4.00 3.09
N ALA A 25 16.65 3.46 3.56
CA ALA A 25 15.79 2.59 2.75
C ALA A 25 15.28 3.30 1.49
N LEU A 26 14.79 4.53 1.62
CA LEU A 26 14.30 5.35 0.52
C LEU A 26 15.43 5.75 -0.45
N ASN A 27 16.63 6.04 0.04
CA ASN A 27 17.78 6.34 -0.82
C ASN A 27 18.17 5.13 -1.69
N LEU A 28 18.18 3.92 -1.11
CA LEU A 28 18.47 2.69 -1.84
C LEU A 28 17.36 2.37 -2.85
N LEU A 29 16.09 2.55 -2.46
CA LEU A 29 14.95 2.36 -3.36
C LEU A 29 14.91 3.40 -4.49
N ARG A 30 15.34 4.64 -4.25
CA ARG A 30 15.48 5.66 -5.30
C ARG A 30 16.45 5.19 -6.38
N PHE A 31 17.63 4.70 -5.99
CA PHE A 31 18.60 4.13 -6.93
C PHE A 31 18.01 2.97 -7.75
N LEU A 32 17.25 2.09 -7.10
CA LEU A 32 16.58 0.97 -7.78
C LEU A 32 15.50 1.45 -8.77
N ILE A 33 14.70 2.43 -8.38
CA ILE A 33 13.64 3.01 -9.23
C ILE A 33 14.24 3.79 -10.41
N GLU A 34 15.39 4.44 -10.26
CA GLU A 34 16.09 5.08 -11.40
C GLU A 34 16.52 4.05 -12.46
N ARG A 35 16.77 2.79 -12.06
CA ARG A 35 17.13 1.70 -12.97
C ARG A 35 15.90 0.98 -13.53
N GLU A 36 14.87 0.80 -12.71
CA GLU A 36 13.63 0.12 -13.07
C GLU A 36 12.41 0.94 -12.62
N PRO A 37 12.03 1.98 -13.37
CA PRO A 37 11.03 2.97 -12.93
C PRO A 37 9.62 2.44 -12.72
N GLU A 38 9.32 1.29 -13.32
CA GLU A 38 8.02 0.62 -13.31
C GLU A 38 8.01 -0.66 -12.48
N ASN A 39 9.11 -1.02 -11.81
CA ASN A 39 9.16 -2.22 -11.00
C ASN A 39 8.24 -2.08 -9.78
N ALA A 40 7.14 -2.84 -9.80
CA ALA A 40 6.11 -2.82 -8.77
C ALA A 40 6.66 -3.10 -7.36
N VAL A 41 7.68 -3.95 -7.23
CA VAL A 41 8.27 -4.32 -5.93
C VAL A 41 8.90 -3.09 -5.26
N PHE A 42 9.67 -2.29 -6.00
CA PHE A 42 10.34 -1.11 -5.46
C PHE A 42 9.35 0.03 -5.20
N LEU A 43 8.39 0.22 -6.10
CA LEU A 43 7.34 1.21 -5.92
C LEU A 43 6.45 0.91 -4.71
N LEU A 44 6.04 -0.35 -4.51
CA LEU A 44 5.25 -0.77 -3.35
C LEU A 44 6.05 -0.67 -2.04
N ALA A 45 7.34 -1.00 -2.05
CA ALA A 45 8.20 -0.81 -0.88
C ALA A 45 8.29 0.67 -0.48
N THR A 46 8.54 1.55 -1.45
CA THR A 46 8.59 3.01 -1.23
C THR A 46 7.26 3.54 -0.71
N ALA A 47 6.13 3.13 -1.32
CA ALA A 47 4.80 3.54 -0.87
C ALA A 47 4.52 3.11 0.59
N ARG A 48 4.91 1.89 0.96
CA ARG A 48 4.76 1.36 2.33
C ARG A 48 5.60 2.12 3.34
N ILE A 49 6.83 2.50 2.99
CA ILE A 49 7.70 3.30 3.86
C ILE A 49 7.07 4.67 4.10
N TYR A 50 6.64 5.37 3.05
CA TYR A 50 5.98 6.67 3.20
C TYR A 50 4.69 6.58 4.03
N TRP A 51 3.92 5.52 3.86
CA TRP A 51 2.75 5.27 4.71
C TRP A 51 3.13 5.12 6.19
N THR A 52 4.20 4.38 6.46
CA THR A 52 4.72 4.18 7.83
C THR A 52 5.20 5.49 8.45
N GLN A 53 5.75 6.40 7.64
CA GLN A 53 6.11 7.76 8.02
C GLN A 53 4.91 8.73 8.07
N GLN A 54 3.66 8.22 8.03
CA GLN A 54 2.42 9.01 8.01
C GLN A 54 2.31 9.99 6.82
N ASN A 55 3.11 9.80 5.79
CA ASN A 55 3.08 10.60 4.57
C ASN A 55 2.14 9.95 3.53
N ALA A 56 0.83 10.07 3.78
CA ALA A 56 -0.21 9.49 2.93
C ALA A 56 -0.14 9.99 1.48
N THR A 57 0.27 11.25 1.27
CA THR A 57 0.42 11.85 -0.06
C THR A 57 1.49 11.11 -0.88
N GLN A 58 2.70 10.95 -0.34
CA GLN A 58 3.75 10.24 -1.05
C GLN A 58 3.46 8.75 -1.19
N ALA A 59 2.86 8.13 -0.17
CA ALA A 59 2.40 6.75 -0.26
C ALA A 59 1.44 6.55 -1.43
N GLN A 60 0.44 7.43 -1.58
CA GLN A 60 -0.51 7.40 -2.69
C GLN A 60 0.17 7.65 -4.04
N ASN A 61 1.12 8.59 -4.13
CA ASN A 61 1.84 8.90 -5.36
C ASN A 61 2.62 7.68 -5.88
N TYR A 62 3.37 7.00 -5.02
CA TYR A 62 4.12 5.81 -5.42
C TYR A 62 3.21 4.62 -5.70
N LEU A 63 2.16 4.42 -4.91
CA LEU A 63 1.21 3.34 -5.14
C LEU A 63 0.46 3.51 -6.47
N ALA A 64 0.11 4.75 -6.86
CA ALA A 64 -0.57 5.05 -8.11
C ALA A 64 0.24 4.67 -9.36
N ARG A 65 1.57 4.58 -9.25
CA ARG A 65 2.45 4.12 -10.33
C ARG A 65 2.43 2.60 -10.51
N VAL A 66 1.86 1.87 -9.55
CA VAL A 66 1.74 0.41 -9.62
C VAL A 66 0.39 0.06 -10.20
N ALA A 67 0.39 -0.52 -11.41
CA ALA A 67 -0.81 -1.05 -12.04
C ALA A 67 -1.50 -2.05 -11.10
N VAL A 68 -2.84 -1.97 -11.03
CA VAL A 68 -3.65 -2.76 -10.09
C VAL A 68 -3.38 -4.27 -10.21
N THR A 69 -3.14 -4.76 -11.42
CA THR A 69 -2.82 -6.17 -11.71
C THR A 69 -1.46 -6.65 -11.19
N HIS A 70 -0.55 -5.73 -10.85
CA HIS A 70 0.77 -6.02 -10.31
C HIS A 70 0.86 -5.80 -8.79
N ARG A 71 -0.26 -5.48 -8.13
CA ARG A 71 -0.32 -5.34 -6.67
C ARG A 71 -0.60 -6.70 -6.05
N ASP A 72 0.20 -7.07 -5.06
CA ASP A 72 -0.11 -8.19 -4.17
C ASP A 72 -1.14 -7.77 -3.10
N TRP A 73 -1.52 -8.69 -2.22
CA TRP A 73 -2.41 -8.38 -1.10
C TRP A 73 -1.94 -7.18 -0.26
N ARG A 74 -0.62 -6.96 -0.13
CA ARG A 74 -0.07 -5.82 0.64
C ARG A 74 -0.30 -4.50 -0.08
N GLY A 75 -0.11 -4.46 -1.40
CA GLY A 75 -0.41 -3.28 -2.21
C GLY A 75 -1.90 -2.93 -2.17
N HIS A 76 -2.78 -3.93 -2.23
CA HIS A 76 -4.22 -3.74 -2.09
C HIS A 76 -4.61 -3.30 -0.67
N LEU A 77 -4.01 -3.89 0.37
CA LEU A 77 -4.23 -3.47 1.75
C LEU A 77 -3.75 -2.04 2.00
N LEU A 78 -2.62 -1.64 1.40
CA LEU A 78 -2.15 -0.25 1.48
C LEU A 78 -3.12 0.72 0.80
N GLN A 79 -3.64 0.36 -0.38
CA GLN A 79 -4.70 1.14 -1.05
C GLN A 79 -5.91 1.31 -0.14
N ALA A 80 -6.38 0.23 0.49
CA ALA A 80 -7.51 0.29 1.41
C ALA A 80 -7.26 1.23 2.59
N LYS A 81 -6.06 1.20 3.19
CA LYS A 81 -5.69 2.10 4.29
C LYS A 81 -5.69 3.56 3.86
N LEU A 82 -5.13 3.86 2.68
CA LEU A 82 -5.14 5.22 2.13
C LEU A 82 -6.57 5.70 1.85
N ASP A 83 -7.41 4.84 1.27
CA ASP A 83 -8.81 5.17 1.01
C ASP A 83 -9.61 5.37 2.31
N ILE A 84 -9.35 4.56 3.34
CA ILE A 84 -9.94 4.77 4.68
C ILE A 84 -9.55 6.14 5.24
N THR A 85 -8.26 6.52 5.19
CA THR A 85 -7.84 7.84 5.68
C THR A 85 -8.46 8.99 4.90
N ALA A 86 -8.77 8.77 3.62
CA ALA A 86 -9.45 9.72 2.77
C ALA A 86 -10.99 9.64 2.85
N GLN A 87 -11.54 8.81 3.77
CA GLN A 87 -12.99 8.53 3.90
C GLN A 87 -13.66 8.01 2.62
N ARG A 88 -12.87 7.38 1.73
CA ARG A 88 -13.30 6.77 0.47
C ARG A 88 -13.73 5.32 0.69
N PHE A 89 -14.76 5.12 1.50
CA PHE A 89 -15.12 3.79 2.01
C PHE A 89 -15.50 2.77 0.91
N THR A 90 -16.15 3.20 -0.16
CA THR A 90 -16.47 2.30 -1.30
C THR A 90 -15.22 1.79 -2.02
N GLN A 91 -14.23 2.67 -2.22
CA GLN A 91 -12.94 2.32 -2.81
C GLN A 91 -12.15 1.42 -1.86
N ALA A 92 -12.12 1.76 -0.57
CA ALA A 92 -11.48 0.94 0.47
C ALA A 92 -12.06 -0.49 0.49
N ARG A 93 -13.39 -0.63 0.40
CA ARG A 93 -14.07 -1.93 0.34
C ARG A 93 -13.60 -2.76 -0.85
N THR A 94 -13.46 -2.13 -2.01
CA THR A 94 -12.99 -2.80 -3.22
C THR A 94 -11.55 -3.27 -3.06
N ALA A 95 -10.68 -2.42 -2.51
CA ALA A 95 -9.29 -2.76 -2.24
C ALA A 95 -9.16 -3.91 -1.22
N LEU A 96 -9.96 -3.92 -0.15
CA LEU A 96 -9.98 -5.01 0.84
C LEU A 96 -10.43 -6.35 0.24
N LYS A 97 -11.43 -6.32 -0.65
CA LYS A 97 -11.85 -7.52 -1.39
C LYS A 97 -10.73 -8.08 -2.26
N MET A 98 -9.98 -7.22 -2.94
CA MET A 98 -8.82 -7.64 -3.72
C MET A 98 -7.71 -8.21 -2.84
N ALA A 99 -7.45 -7.59 -1.68
CA ALA A 99 -6.46 -8.08 -0.73
C ALA A 99 -6.82 -9.47 -0.16
N SER A 100 -8.09 -9.70 0.19
CA SER A 100 -8.53 -11.00 0.72
C SER A 100 -8.42 -12.11 -0.32
N ARG A 101 -8.82 -11.84 -1.58
CA ARG A 101 -8.73 -12.84 -2.66
C ARG A 101 -7.33 -13.41 -2.86
N ASP A 102 -6.29 -12.59 -2.71
CA ASP A 102 -4.89 -13.02 -2.84
C ASP A 102 -4.41 -13.72 -1.56
N ARG A 103 -4.91 -13.30 -0.39
CA ARG A 103 -4.58 -13.94 0.89
C ARG A 103 -5.70 -13.82 1.91
N ASP A 104 -6.45 -14.91 2.04
CA ASP A 104 -7.54 -15.04 3.01
C ASP A 104 -7.02 -15.25 4.45
N GLY A 105 -7.89 -14.95 5.42
CA GLY A 105 -7.64 -15.19 6.85
C GLY A 105 -6.70 -14.17 7.53
N ILE A 106 -6.38 -13.06 6.86
CA ILE A 106 -5.65 -11.97 7.51
C ILE A 106 -6.63 -11.15 8.37
N ARG A 107 -6.52 -11.31 9.69
CA ARG A 107 -7.36 -10.61 10.69
C ARG A 107 -7.44 -9.09 10.50
N SER A 108 -6.35 -8.45 10.08
CA SER A 108 -6.38 -6.99 9.84
C SER A 108 -7.25 -6.61 8.63
N ILE A 109 -7.32 -7.44 7.59
CA ILE A 109 -8.21 -7.22 6.44
C ILE A 109 -9.67 -7.36 6.87
N GLU A 110 -9.98 -8.37 7.70
CA GLU A 110 -11.32 -8.62 8.23
C GLU A 110 -11.82 -7.46 9.08
N LEU A 111 -11.00 -7.01 10.04
CA LEU A 111 -11.34 -5.88 10.91
C LEU A 111 -11.55 -4.58 10.12
N LEU A 112 -10.68 -4.30 9.14
CA LEU A 112 -10.86 -3.13 8.29
C LEU A 112 -12.11 -3.24 7.41
N SER A 113 -12.47 -4.44 6.96
CA SER A 113 -13.69 -4.67 6.17
C SER A 113 -14.94 -4.41 6.99
N GLN A 114 -14.99 -4.90 8.24
CA GLN A 114 -16.09 -4.62 9.16
C GLN A 114 -16.22 -3.11 9.44
N TYR A 115 -15.09 -2.44 9.69
CA TYR A 115 -15.08 -0.99 9.88
C TYR A 115 -15.63 -0.27 8.65
N VAL A 116 -15.14 -0.58 7.45
CA VAL A 116 -15.60 0.02 6.19
C VAL A 116 -17.09 -0.22 5.94
N ASP A 117 -17.58 -1.44 6.15
CA ASP A 117 -19.00 -1.77 5.98
C ASP A 117 -19.88 -0.97 6.95
N SER A 118 -19.44 -0.78 8.21
CA SER A 118 -20.16 0.07 9.17
C SER A 118 -20.29 1.52 8.72
N GLN A 119 -19.23 2.10 8.14
CA GLN A 119 -19.21 3.49 7.67
C GLN A 119 -20.08 3.69 6.42
N ILE A 120 -20.22 2.66 5.58
CA ILE A 120 -21.11 2.72 4.42
C ILE A 120 -22.57 2.69 4.89
N SER A 121 -22.91 1.82 5.84
CA SER A 121 -24.28 1.72 6.37
C SER A 121 -24.76 3.01 7.04
N THR A 122 -23.91 3.73 7.78
CA THR A 122 -24.28 5.02 8.39
C THR A 122 -24.65 6.07 7.34
N VAL A 123 -23.84 6.21 6.28
CA VAL A 123 -24.10 7.17 5.19
C VAL A 123 -25.41 6.88 4.45
N THR A 124 -25.79 5.61 4.34
CA THR A 124 -27.01 5.21 3.64
C THR A 124 -28.27 5.50 4.47
N ASN A 125 -28.18 5.36 5.79
CA ASN A 125 -29.29 5.65 6.69
C ASN A 125 -29.55 7.16 6.82
N ASP A 126 -28.50 7.99 6.80
CA ASP A 126 -28.64 9.45 6.90
C ASP A 126 -29.28 10.09 5.65
N THR A 127 -29.08 9.49 4.47
CA THR A 127 -29.64 9.99 3.20
C THR A 127 -31.10 9.61 2.96
N THR A 128 -31.69 8.74 3.80
CA THR A 128 -33.08 8.26 3.65
C THR A 128 -34.06 9.00 4.59
N THR A 129 -33.60 10.01 5.32
CA THR A 129 -34.38 10.77 6.33
C THR A 129 -34.74 12.21 5.94
N LEU A 130 -34.79 12.54 4.65
CA LEU A 130 -35.25 13.83 4.11
C LEU A 130 -36.47 13.63 3.21
#